data_AF-A0A132NH82-F1
#
_entry.id   AF-A0A132NH82-F1
#
_cell.length_a   1.000
_cell.length_b   1.000
_cell.length_c   1.000
_cell.angle_alpha   90.00
_cell.angle_beta   90.00
_cell.angle_gamma   90.00
#
_symmetry.space_group_name_H-M   'P 1'
#
loop_
_entity.id
_entity.type
_entity.pdbx_description
1 polymer ?
#
loop_
_entity_poly.entity_id
_entity_poly.type
_entity_poly.pdbx_seq_one_letter_code
_entity_poly.pdbx_strand_id
1 'polypeptide(L)'
;CLAWEERRMRREVRATANRLANFDDANLRRSARAAVAAGARVQRALEILGDDVPPHLAAAGRLRLEHKQASLEELGQLAEPPLTKDAIAGRIRRLLAMADKRAAELGIPGTEASLTSEIVAP
;
A
#
# COMPACT_ATOMS: atom_id res chain seq x y z
N CYS A 1 10.91 -42.55 25.21
CA CYS A 1 10.33 -43.18 24.01
C CYS A 1 10.41 -42.23 22.82
N LEU A 2 11.29 -42.50 21.85
CA LEU A 2 11.55 -41.67 20.66
C LEU A 2 10.27 -41.27 19.88
N ALA A 3 9.27 -42.14 19.85
CA ALA A 3 7.99 -41.91 19.16
C ALA A 3 7.10 -40.79 19.75
N TRP A 4 7.37 -40.33 20.98
CA TRP A 4 6.65 -39.21 21.61
C TRP A 4 7.27 -37.85 21.25
N GLU A 5 8.59 -37.75 21.24
CA GLU A 5 9.32 -36.55 20.81
C GLU A 5 9.11 -36.29 19.31
N GLU A 6 9.14 -37.34 18.48
CA GLU A 6 8.93 -37.22 17.03
C GLU A 6 7.52 -36.68 16.68
N ARG A 7 6.49 -37.07 17.44
CA ARG A 7 5.12 -36.55 17.28
C ARG A 7 4.96 -35.12 17.79
N ARG A 8 5.67 -34.73 18.85
CA ARG A 8 5.66 -33.34 19.34
C ARG A 8 6.36 -32.42 18.34
N MET A 9 7.52 -32.83 17.81
CA MET A 9 8.29 -32.07 16.83
C MET A 9 7.51 -31.86 15.53
N ARG A 10 6.82 -32.89 15.01
CA ARG A 10 5.94 -32.74 13.82
C ARG A 10 4.75 -31.80 14.06
N ARG A 11 4.21 -31.74 15.30
CA ARG A 11 3.11 -30.82 15.65
C ARG A 11 3.61 -29.38 15.78
N GLU A 12 4.77 -29.15 16.36
CA GLU A 12 5.38 -27.81 16.45
C GLU A 12 5.74 -27.27 15.06
N VAL A 13 6.35 -28.10 14.19
CA VAL A 13 6.67 -27.70 12.81
C VAL A 13 5.40 -27.35 12.02
N ARG A 14 4.33 -28.17 12.11
CA ARG A 14 3.05 -27.87 11.47
C ARG A 14 2.37 -26.62 12.05
N ALA A 15 2.43 -26.42 13.37
CA ALA A 15 1.87 -25.24 14.00
C ALA A 15 2.59 -23.95 13.57
N THR A 16 3.91 -23.98 13.48
CA THR A 16 4.73 -22.85 13.00
C THR A 16 4.49 -22.58 11.52
N ALA A 17 4.44 -23.62 10.69
CA ALA A 17 4.14 -23.48 9.25
C ALA A 17 2.74 -22.90 9.02
N ASN A 18 1.72 -23.36 9.77
CA ASN A 18 0.37 -22.81 9.67
C ASN A 18 0.29 -21.35 10.14
N ARG A 19 1.03 -20.96 11.19
CA ARG A 19 1.10 -19.56 11.61
C ARG A 19 1.77 -18.67 10.57
N LEU A 20 2.86 -19.15 9.96
CA LEU A 20 3.58 -18.42 8.93
C LEU A 20 2.70 -18.24 7.68
N ALA A 21 2.08 -19.32 7.20
CA ALA A 21 1.19 -19.25 6.05
C ALA A 21 -0.03 -18.34 6.29
N ASN A 22 -0.63 -18.39 7.49
CA ASN A 22 -1.72 -17.49 7.86
C ASN A 22 -1.25 -16.03 7.99
N PHE A 23 -0.04 -15.80 8.48
CA PHE A 23 0.54 -14.46 8.58
C PHE A 23 0.80 -13.88 7.18
N ASP A 24 1.34 -14.68 6.28
CA ASP A 24 1.60 -14.28 4.90
C ASP A 24 0.30 -13.98 4.14
N ASP A 25 -0.73 -14.82 4.25
CA ASP A 25 -2.04 -14.59 3.65
C ASP A 25 -2.72 -13.33 4.22
N ALA A 26 -2.68 -13.14 5.55
CA ALA A 26 -3.22 -11.93 6.18
C ALA A 26 -2.45 -10.66 5.77
N ASN A 27 -1.13 -10.74 5.64
CA ASN A 27 -0.30 -9.62 5.22
C ASN A 27 -0.51 -9.29 3.74
N LEU A 28 -0.65 -10.30 2.88
CA LEU A 28 -0.95 -10.14 1.46
C LEU A 28 -2.31 -9.48 1.26
N ARG A 29 -3.36 -9.96 1.95
CA ARG A 29 -4.70 -9.37 1.89
C ARG A 29 -4.73 -7.93 2.41
N ARG A 30 -4.03 -7.65 3.52
CA ARG A 30 -3.91 -6.28 4.05
C ARG A 30 -3.18 -5.36 3.09
N SER A 31 -2.08 -5.84 2.50
CA SER A 31 -1.27 -5.07 1.55
C SER A 31 -2.01 -4.80 0.24
N ALA A 32 -2.78 -5.77 -0.27
CA ALA A 32 -3.61 -5.61 -1.46
C ALA A 32 -4.70 -4.56 -1.23
N ARG A 33 -5.43 -4.63 -0.09
CA ARG A 33 -6.42 -3.62 0.28
C ARG A 33 -5.81 -2.24 0.45
N ALA A 34 -4.64 -2.17 1.10
CA ALA A 34 -3.91 -0.92 1.26
C ALA A 34 -3.43 -0.34 -0.09
N ALA A 35 -3.08 -1.18 -1.07
CA ALA A 35 -2.68 -0.75 -2.40
C ALA A 35 -3.85 -0.15 -3.18
N VAL A 36 -5.03 -0.78 -3.13
CA VAL A 36 -6.27 -0.26 -3.75
C VAL A 36 -6.65 1.07 -3.11
N ALA A 37 -6.67 1.12 -1.77
CA ALA A 37 -6.91 2.33 -1.00
C ALA A 37 -5.92 3.45 -1.35
N ALA A 38 -4.64 3.13 -1.46
CA ALA A 38 -3.61 4.08 -1.84
C ALA A 38 -3.84 4.62 -3.26
N GLY A 39 -4.31 3.79 -4.21
CA GLY A 39 -4.66 4.24 -5.56
C GLY A 39 -5.74 5.32 -5.56
N ALA A 40 -6.85 5.10 -4.83
CA ALA A 40 -7.92 6.09 -4.70
C ALA A 40 -7.45 7.39 -4.02
N ARG A 41 -6.66 7.26 -2.93
CA ARG A 41 -6.09 8.41 -2.23
C ARG A 41 -5.13 9.22 -3.11
N VAL A 42 -4.31 8.55 -3.91
CA VAL A 42 -3.35 9.20 -4.83
C VAL A 42 -4.08 9.95 -5.93
N GLN A 43 -5.20 9.42 -6.43
CA GLN A 43 -6.05 10.13 -7.39
C GLN A 43 -6.51 11.46 -6.80
N ARG A 44 -7.08 11.40 -5.59
CA ARG A 44 -7.56 12.58 -4.89
C ARG A 44 -6.42 13.56 -4.56
N ALA A 45 -5.26 13.05 -4.18
CA ALA A 45 -4.08 13.85 -3.89
C ALA A 45 -3.64 14.67 -5.11
N LEU A 46 -3.63 14.06 -6.31
CA LEU A 46 -3.28 14.73 -7.54
C LEU A 46 -4.32 15.79 -7.96
N GLU A 47 -5.60 15.56 -7.69
CA GLU A 47 -6.66 16.57 -7.90
C GLU A 47 -6.49 17.78 -6.96
N ILE A 48 -6.12 17.55 -5.70
CA ILE A 48 -5.96 18.60 -4.68
C ILE A 48 -4.69 19.42 -4.93
N LEU A 49 -3.58 18.76 -5.24
CA LEU A 49 -2.28 19.42 -5.44
C LEU A 49 -2.15 20.02 -6.84
N GLY A 50 -2.76 19.42 -7.86
CA GLY A 50 -2.66 19.87 -9.25
C GLY A 50 -1.20 20.05 -9.68
N ASP A 51 -0.83 21.27 -10.04
CA ASP A 51 0.50 21.65 -10.53
C ASP A 51 1.53 21.93 -9.42
N ASP A 52 1.10 22.05 -8.16
CA ASP A 52 2.01 22.30 -7.02
C ASP A 52 2.82 21.04 -6.62
N VAL A 53 2.53 19.89 -7.23
CA VAL A 53 3.16 18.64 -6.87
C VAL A 53 4.56 18.50 -7.51
N PRO A 54 5.60 18.11 -6.74
CA PRO A 54 6.91 17.85 -7.32
C PRO A 54 6.85 16.75 -8.40
N PRO A 55 7.53 16.91 -9.54
CA PRO A 55 7.39 16.01 -10.70
C PRO A 55 7.74 14.55 -10.38
N HIS A 56 8.71 14.33 -9.48
CA HIS A 56 9.12 13.00 -9.02
C HIS A 56 8.06 12.30 -8.13
N LEU A 57 7.20 13.07 -7.45
CA LEU A 57 6.05 12.54 -6.69
C LEU A 57 4.85 12.36 -7.61
N ALA A 58 4.63 13.30 -8.53
CA ALA A 58 3.61 13.22 -9.57
C ALA A 58 3.75 11.94 -10.41
N ALA A 59 4.99 11.65 -10.86
CA ALA A 59 5.31 10.45 -11.63
C ALA A 59 4.97 9.17 -10.85
N ALA A 60 5.35 9.09 -9.57
CA ALA A 60 5.02 7.95 -8.71
C ALA A 60 3.50 7.80 -8.50
N GLY A 61 2.79 8.93 -8.35
CA GLY A 61 1.33 8.93 -8.23
C GLY A 61 0.65 8.45 -9.51
N ARG A 62 1.09 8.96 -10.67
CA ARG A 62 0.60 8.55 -12.00
C ARG A 62 0.84 7.06 -12.25
N LEU A 63 2.03 6.54 -11.96
CA LEU A 63 2.33 5.11 -12.05
C LEU A 63 1.39 4.25 -11.20
N ARG A 64 1.07 4.69 -9.98
CA ARG A 64 0.10 3.99 -9.12
C ARG A 64 -1.32 4.05 -9.69
N LEU A 65 -1.70 5.12 -10.37
CA LEU A 65 -3.02 5.25 -11.03
C LEU A 65 -3.13 4.41 -12.30
N GLU A 66 -2.05 4.34 -13.07
CA GLU A 66 -1.95 3.54 -14.29
C GLU A 66 -1.95 2.04 -13.95
N HIS A 67 -1.21 1.66 -12.90
CA HIS A 67 -1.11 0.27 -12.45
C HIS A 67 -1.69 0.09 -11.04
N LYS A 68 -3.01 0.26 -10.89
CA LYS A 68 -3.72 0.14 -9.60
C LYS A 68 -3.53 -1.23 -8.92
N GLN A 69 -3.40 -2.28 -9.73
CA GLN A 69 -3.27 -3.67 -9.26
C GLN A 69 -1.82 -4.10 -9.04
N ALA A 70 -0.84 -3.31 -9.50
CA ALA A 70 0.57 -3.66 -9.36
C ALA A 70 1.04 -3.53 -7.91
N SER A 71 1.92 -4.45 -7.53
CA SER A 71 2.65 -4.41 -6.27
C SER A 71 3.57 -3.18 -6.23
N LEU A 72 3.97 -2.79 -5.02
CA LEU A 72 4.95 -1.70 -4.84
C LEU A 72 6.30 -2.02 -5.50
N GLU A 73 6.63 -3.29 -5.66
CA GLU A 73 7.88 -3.74 -6.26
C GLU A 73 7.84 -3.57 -7.79
N GLU A 74 6.76 -4.01 -8.43
CA GLU A 74 6.53 -3.80 -9.87
C GLU A 74 6.48 -2.30 -10.21
N LEU A 75 5.80 -1.49 -9.39
CA LEU A 75 5.80 -0.03 -9.59
C LEU A 75 7.20 0.58 -9.46
N GLY A 76 8.04 0.03 -8.58
CA GLY A 76 9.42 0.46 -8.42
C GLY A 76 10.26 0.17 -9.67
N GLN A 77 10.04 -1.00 -10.29
CA GLN A 77 10.70 -1.39 -11.54
C GLN A 77 10.21 -0.58 -12.75
N LEU A 78 8.93 -0.22 -12.78
CA LEU A 78 8.34 0.61 -13.84
C LEU A 78 8.70 2.09 -13.72
N ALA A 79 9.20 2.53 -12.57
CA ALA A 79 9.62 3.91 -12.38
C ALA A 79 10.91 4.21 -13.18
N GLU A 80 10.99 5.40 -13.76
CA GLU A 80 12.22 5.94 -14.35
C GLU A 80 12.71 7.13 -13.52
N PRO A 81 13.89 7.05 -12.87
CA PRO A 81 14.77 5.88 -12.73
C PRO A 81 14.16 4.77 -11.85
N PRO A 82 14.62 3.50 -11.99
CA PRO A 82 14.10 2.38 -11.21
C PRO A 82 14.34 2.59 -9.71
N LEU A 83 13.32 2.28 -8.92
CA LEU A 83 13.28 2.51 -7.49
C LEU A 83 13.09 1.20 -6.74
N THR A 84 13.61 1.17 -5.51
CA THR A 84 13.25 0.12 -4.57
C THR A 84 11.80 0.28 -4.12
N LYS A 85 11.19 -0.84 -3.71
CA LYS A 85 9.83 -0.89 -3.12
C LYS A 85 9.62 0.20 -2.05
N ASP A 86 10.61 0.40 -1.19
CA ASP A 86 10.54 1.36 -0.09
C ASP A 86 10.67 2.82 -0.56
N ALA A 87 11.48 3.07 -1.60
CA ALA A 87 11.63 4.40 -2.17
C ALA A 87 10.31 4.86 -2.82
N ILE A 88 9.63 4.00 -3.58
CA ILE A 88 8.33 4.34 -4.17
C ILE A 88 7.22 4.43 -3.12
N ALA A 89 7.20 3.53 -2.13
CA ALA A 89 6.28 3.63 -1.00
C ALA A 89 6.47 4.96 -0.24
N GLY A 90 7.73 5.38 -0.05
CA GLY A 90 8.07 6.67 0.55
C GLY A 90 7.59 7.86 -0.27
N ARG A 91 7.73 7.81 -1.61
CA ARG A 91 7.22 8.85 -2.51
C ARG A 91 5.69 8.96 -2.43
N ILE A 92 4.98 7.84 -2.47
CA ILE A 92 3.51 7.82 -2.35
C ILE A 92 3.07 8.38 -1.00
N ARG A 93 3.72 7.99 0.11
CA ARG A 93 3.41 8.53 1.44
C ARG A 93 3.61 10.05 1.52
N ARG A 94 4.70 10.56 0.95
CA ARG A 94 4.97 12.01 0.92
C ARG A 94 3.95 12.77 0.07
N LEU A 95 3.54 12.19 -1.06
CA LEU A 95 2.49 12.76 -1.91
C LEU A 95 1.17 12.91 -1.13
N LEU A 96 0.75 11.85 -0.44
CA LEU A 96 -0.47 11.89 0.38
C LEU A 96 -0.38 12.90 1.52
N ALA A 97 0.75 12.93 2.25
CA ALA A 97 0.96 13.90 3.33
C ALA A 97 0.93 15.36 2.84
N MET A 98 1.47 15.61 1.64
CA MET A 98 1.44 16.94 1.02
C MET A 98 0.01 17.34 0.63
N ALA A 99 -0.76 16.41 0.06
CA ALA A 99 -2.16 16.64 -0.28
C ALA A 99 -3.02 16.84 0.97
N ASP A 100 -2.81 16.07 2.02
CA ASP A 100 -3.55 16.21 3.29
C ASP A 100 -3.25 17.56 3.94
N LYS A 101 -1.98 18.02 3.91
CA LYS A 101 -1.62 19.36 4.36
C LYS A 101 -2.32 20.44 3.53
N ARG A 102 -2.30 20.31 2.20
CA ARG A 102 -2.96 21.27 1.30
C ARG A 102 -4.47 21.30 1.49
N ALA A 103 -5.08 20.15 1.71
CA ALA A 103 -6.50 20.01 2.00
C ALA A 103 -6.87 20.73 3.30
N ALA A 104 -6.06 20.57 4.36
CA ALA A 104 -6.26 21.28 5.62
C ALA A 104 -6.14 22.80 5.48
N GLU A 105 -5.19 23.29 4.67
CA GLU A 105 -5.05 24.72 4.38
C GLU A 105 -6.26 25.28 3.60
N LEU A 106 -6.83 24.50 2.69
CA LEU A 106 -7.99 24.89 1.88
C LEU A 106 -9.34 24.64 2.59
N GLY A 107 -9.33 24.00 3.76
CA GLY A 107 -10.54 23.62 4.49
C GLY A 107 -11.39 22.55 3.78
N ILE A 108 -10.79 21.79 2.86
CA ILE A 108 -11.47 20.72 2.10
C ILE A 108 -11.20 19.35 2.72
N PRO A 109 -12.06 18.35 2.49
CA PRO A 109 -11.81 16.99 2.95
C PRO A 109 -10.51 16.44 2.35
N GLY A 110 -9.63 15.91 3.23
CA GLY A 110 -8.35 15.32 2.85
C GLY A 110 -8.47 14.02 2.07
N THR A 111 -7.34 13.38 1.79
CA THR A 111 -7.29 12.17 0.96
C THR A 111 -8.03 10.98 1.58
N GLU A 112 -8.24 10.97 2.91
CA GLU A 112 -8.98 9.91 3.62
C GLU A 112 -10.50 9.98 3.40
N ALA A 113 -11.05 11.12 3.02
CA ALA A 113 -12.48 11.25 2.74
C ALA A 113 -12.93 10.44 1.50
N SER A 114 -12.00 10.11 0.59
CA SER A 114 -12.28 9.22 -0.54
C SER A 114 -12.43 7.75 -0.10
N LEU A 115 -11.79 7.33 1.00
CA LEU A 115 -11.88 5.94 1.48
C LEU A 115 -13.23 5.61 2.12
N THR A 116 -13.84 6.58 2.81
CA THR A 116 -15.18 6.40 3.39
C THR A 116 -16.25 6.19 2.32
N SER A 117 -16.03 6.63 1.07
CA SER A 117 -17.01 6.43 -0.01
C SER A 117 -16.93 5.05 -0.66
N GLU A 118 -15.78 4.37 -0.65
CA GLU A 118 -15.62 3.03 -1.28
C GLU A 118 -15.76 1.86 -0.29
N ILE A 119 -15.56 2.09 1.01
CA ILE A 119 -15.68 1.03 2.04
C ILE A 119 -17.15 0.80 2.47
N VAL A 120 -18.06 1.71 2.11
CA VAL A 120 -19.51 1.60 2.38
C VAL A 120 -20.24 1.15 1.12
N ALA A 121 -19.90 -0.03 0.60
CA ALA A 121 -20.78 -0.78 -0.27
C ALA A 121 -21.06 -2.13 0.42
N PRO A 122 -22.32 -2.43 0.80
CA PRO A 122 -22.71 -3.67 1.46
C PRO A 122 -22.53 -4.91 0.58
#